data_AF-A0A139H4N9-F1
#
_entry.id   AF-A0A139H4N9-F1
#
_cell.length_a   1.000
_cell.length_b   1.000
_cell.length_c   1.000
_cell.angle_alpha   90.00
_cell.angle_beta   90.00
_cell.angle_gamma   90.00
#
_symmetry.space_group_name_H-M   'P 1'
#
loop_
_entity.id
_entity.type
_entity.pdbx_description
1 polymer ?
#
loop_
_entity_poly.entity_id
_entity_poly.type
_entity_poly.pdbx_seq_one_letter_code
_entity_poly.pdbx_strand_id
1 'polypeptide(L)'
;MFHDPSPAQPTVPSKPSASAVFKRASFPSPTFESLARHDANRPAPPANTVKMGAHKYLEELQKKKQSDVMRFLLRVRCWELRQLNVIHRASRPSRPDKARRLGYKAKQGYVIYRVRVRRGGRKRPVPKGATYGKPTNQGVNQLKYQRSLKSTAEERVGRRCANLRVLNSYWINQDSTYKYYEVILVDPQHKAIRKDPRINWIVNPVHKHRESRGLTATGKKSRGLNKGHRYNNTKAGRRHTWKRQNTLSLWRYR
;
A
#
# COMPACT_ATOMS: atom_id res chain seq x y z
N MET A 1 43.90 45.30 55.59
CA MET A 1 43.31 45.61 54.27
C MET A 1 43.62 44.46 53.35
N PHE A 2 42.60 43.95 52.68
CA PHE A 2 42.58 42.76 51.84
C PHE A 2 43.61 42.82 50.71
N HIS A 3 44.29 41.71 50.44
CA HIS A 3 44.53 41.23 49.08
C HIS A 3 44.88 39.74 49.09
N ASP A 4 43.98 38.93 48.54
CA ASP A 4 44.15 37.52 48.23
C ASP A 4 45.33 37.29 47.27
N PRO A 5 46.18 36.27 47.48
CA PRO A 5 47.04 35.74 46.44
C PRO A 5 46.31 34.66 45.63
N SER A 6 46.17 34.90 44.34
CA SER A 6 45.64 33.97 43.33
C SER A 6 46.41 32.63 43.33
N PRO A 7 45.73 31.47 43.29
CA PRO A 7 46.39 30.18 43.17
C PRO A 7 46.93 29.94 41.75
N ALA A 8 48.14 29.38 41.69
CA ALA A 8 48.89 29.05 40.48
C ALA A 8 48.16 28.01 39.61
N GLN A 9 48.22 28.19 38.29
CA GLN A 9 47.69 27.22 37.32
C GLN A 9 48.58 25.96 37.27
N PRO A 10 48.00 24.75 37.25
CA PRO A 10 48.77 23.52 37.08
C PRO A 10 49.24 23.36 35.63
N THR A 11 50.53 23.10 35.48
CA THR A 11 51.19 22.80 34.21
C THR A 11 50.71 21.47 33.62
N VAL A 12 50.40 21.48 32.33
CA VAL A 12 49.91 20.31 31.58
C VAL A 12 51.11 19.40 31.24
N PRO A 13 51.10 18.10 31.58
CA PRO A 13 52.19 17.21 31.19
C PRO A 13 52.17 16.92 29.68
N SER A 14 53.33 17.02 29.04
CA SER A 14 53.58 16.72 27.64
C SER A 14 53.30 15.24 27.33
N LYS A 15 52.52 14.98 26.28
CA LYS A 15 52.26 13.61 25.75
C LYS A 15 53.55 12.97 25.23
N PRO A 16 53.83 11.70 25.52
CA PRO A 16 54.87 10.96 24.82
C PRO A 16 54.40 10.60 23.40
N SER A 17 55.26 10.88 22.42
CA SER A 17 55.14 10.39 21.04
C SER A 17 55.43 8.90 21.01
N ALA A 18 54.38 8.07 21.00
CA ALA A 18 54.49 6.64 20.72
C ALA A 18 54.07 6.36 19.28
N SER A 19 55.05 6.21 18.39
CA SER A 19 54.88 5.64 17.06
C SER A 19 54.62 4.13 17.18
N ALA A 20 53.36 3.74 17.39
CA ALA A 20 52.93 2.35 17.31
C ALA A 20 52.65 1.98 15.86
N VAL A 21 53.54 1.19 15.27
CA VAL A 21 53.33 0.52 13.98
C VAL A 21 52.22 -0.51 14.17
N PHE A 22 51.01 -0.17 13.70
CA PHE A 22 49.89 -1.10 13.64
C PHE A 22 50.16 -2.13 12.54
N LYS A 23 50.69 -3.31 12.90
CA LYS A 23 50.66 -4.48 12.01
C LYS A 23 49.20 -4.85 11.77
N ARG A 24 48.68 -4.57 10.58
CA ARG A 24 47.42 -5.13 10.08
C ARG A 24 47.56 -6.66 10.06
N ALA A 25 46.89 -7.34 10.98
CA ALA A 25 46.59 -8.76 10.82
C ALA A 25 45.56 -8.88 9.68
N SER A 26 46.02 -9.27 8.49
CA SER A 26 45.17 -9.64 7.38
C SER A 26 44.57 -11.01 7.65
N PHE A 27 43.33 -11.06 8.15
CA PHE A 27 42.54 -12.28 8.09
C PHE A 27 42.14 -12.54 6.64
N PRO A 28 42.44 -13.71 6.06
CA PRO A 28 42.00 -14.04 4.71
C PRO A 28 40.47 -14.16 4.69
N SER A 29 39.83 -13.30 3.91
CA SER A 29 38.42 -13.44 3.57
C SER A 29 38.20 -14.75 2.82
N PRO A 30 37.23 -15.60 3.23
CA PRO A 30 36.97 -16.86 2.55
C PRO A 30 36.59 -16.57 1.10
N THR A 31 37.36 -17.14 0.17
CA THR A 31 37.07 -17.06 -1.26
C THR A 31 35.74 -17.79 -1.52
N PHE A 32 35.00 -17.35 -2.53
CA PHE A 32 33.73 -17.97 -2.97
C PHE A 32 33.84 -19.49 -3.23
N GLU A 33 35.06 -19.96 -3.45
CA GLU A 33 35.43 -21.35 -3.65
C GLU A 33 35.40 -22.21 -2.36
N SER A 34 35.57 -21.60 -1.18
CA SER A 34 35.54 -22.33 0.10
C SER A 34 34.13 -22.66 0.58
N LEU A 35 33.10 -21.98 0.07
CA LEU A 35 31.69 -22.31 0.36
C LEU A 35 31.13 -23.43 -0.54
N ALA A 36 31.83 -23.77 -1.64
CA ALA A 36 31.34 -24.71 -2.64
C ALA A 36 31.74 -26.18 -2.36
N ARG A 37 32.58 -26.45 -1.36
CA ARG A 37 33.16 -27.79 -1.13
C ARG A 37 32.45 -28.65 -0.08
N HIS A 38 31.31 -28.22 0.46
CA HIS A 38 30.63 -28.91 1.57
C HIS A 38 29.34 -29.68 1.22
N ASP A 39 28.99 -29.89 -0.05
CA ASP A 39 27.70 -30.53 -0.37
C ASP A 39 27.77 -31.49 -1.58
N ALA A 40 28.78 -32.38 -1.60
CA ALA A 40 28.92 -33.42 -2.62
C ALA A 40 27.95 -34.62 -2.43
N ASN A 41 27.17 -34.64 -1.34
CA ASN A 41 26.33 -35.79 -0.95
C ASN A 41 24.84 -35.46 -0.85
N ARG A 42 24.38 -34.41 -1.56
CA ARG A 42 22.96 -34.05 -1.59
C ARG A 42 22.24 -34.89 -2.64
N PRO A 43 21.20 -35.67 -2.29
CA PRO A 43 20.44 -36.42 -3.28
C PRO A 43 19.86 -35.46 -4.33
N ALA A 44 20.01 -35.83 -5.60
CA ALA A 44 19.49 -35.04 -6.71
C ALA A 44 17.99 -34.77 -6.49
N PRO A 45 17.53 -33.51 -6.62
CA PRO A 45 16.12 -33.20 -6.41
C PRO A 45 15.27 -34.04 -7.37
N PRO A 46 14.13 -34.61 -6.90
CA PRO A 46 13.32 -35.50 -7.70
C PRO A 46 12.89 -34.85 -9.02
N ALA A 47 12.85 -35.64 -10.09
CA ALA A 47 12.62 -35.20 -11.48
C ALA A 47 11.29 -34.45 -11.71
N ASN A 48 10.38 -34.47 -10.73
CA ASN A 48 9.13 -33.69 -10.72
C ASN A 48 9.20 -32.44 -9.81
N THR A 49 10.38 -31.83 -9.66
CA THR A 49 10.48 -30.49 -9.06
C THR A 49 10.02 -29.45 -10.07
N VAL A 50 8.72 -29.15 -10.05
CA VAL A 50 8.15 -27.99 -10.76
C VAL A 50 8.94 -26.75 -10.34
N LYS A 51 9.85 -26.28 -11.19
CA LYS A 51 10.65 -25.08 -10.95
C LYS A 51 9.69 -23.88 -10.87
N MET A 52 9.31 -23.51 -9.64
CA MET A 52 8.39 -22.40 -9.43
C MET A 52 9.06 -21.08 -9.81
N GLY A 53 8.34 -20.19 -10.49
CA GLY A 53 8.87 -18.86 -10.82
C GLY A 53 9.07 -17.98 -9.58
N ALA A 54 10.02 -17.05 -9.61
CA ALA A 54 10.35 -16.15 -8.48
C ALA A 54 9.12 -15.44 -7.86
N HIS A 55 8.15 -15.03 -8.70
CA HIS A 55 6.92 -14.38 -8.23
C HIS A 55 6.04 -15.28 -7.36
N LYS A 56 6.09 -16.60 -7.56
CA LYS A 56 5.34 -17.56 -6.76
C LYS A 56 5.92 -17.66 -5.36
N TYR A 57 7.25 -17.69 -5.21
CA TYR A 57 7.90 -17.62 -3.89
C TYR A 57 7.56 -16.33 -3.13
N LEU A 58 7.60 -15.18 -3.82
CA LEU A 58 7.20 -13.89 -3.22
C LEU A 58 5.74 -13.90 -2.74
N GLU A 59 4.85 -14.53 -3.49
CA GLU A 59 3.47 -14.70 -3.08
C GLU A 59 3.34 -15.56 -1.82
N GLU A 60 3.99 -16.72 -1.76
CA GLU A 60 3.92 -17.62 -0.60
C GLU A 60 4.51 -16.98 0.66
N LEU A 61 5.64 -16.28 0.54
CA LEU A 61 6.20 -15.46 1.64
C LEU A 61 5.19 -14.44 2.16
N GLN A 62 4.51 -13.75 1.24
CA GLN A 62 3.50 -12.76 1.60
C GLN A 62 2.21 -13.36 2.17
N LYS A 63 1.95 -14.66 2.05
CA LYS A 63 0.85 -15.31 2.77
C LYS A 63 1.21 -15.50 4.24
N LYS A 64 2.46 -15.88 4.54
CA LYS A 64 2.98 -16.10 5.90
C LYS A 64 3.45 -14.80 6.58
N LYS A 65 2.57 -13.78 6.68
CA LYS A 65 2.91 -12.45 7.24
C LYS A 65 3.28 -12.43 8.72
N GLN A 66 2.92 -13.49 9.45
CA GLN A 66 3.21 -13.63 10.88
C GLN A 66 4.59 -14.27 11.15
N SER A 67 5.31 -14.72 10.12
CA SER A 67 6.70 -15.16 10.27
C SER A 67 7.60 -14.02 10.73
N ASP A 68 8.67 -14.33 11.46
CA ASP A 68 9.56 -13.32 12.04
C ASP A 68 10.23 -12.45 10.98
N VAL A 69 10.65 -13.06 9.86
CA VAL A 69 11.21 -12.34 8.70
C VAL A 69 10.22 -11.29 8.18
N MET A 70 8.96 -11.68 7.96
CA MET A 70 7.94 -10.76 7.44
C MET A 70 7.55 -9.69 8.46
N ARG A 71 7.46 -10.04 9.74
CA ARG A 71 7.15 -9.09 10.82
C ARG A 71 8.25 -8.05 10.98
N PHE A 72 9.52 -8.48 10.98
CA PHE A 72 10.68 -7.61 11.02
C PHE A 72 10.67 -6.62 9.84
N LEU A 73 10.53 -7.14 8.61
CA LEU A 73 10.49 -6.33 7.40
C LEU A 73 9.33 -5.32 7.40
N LEU A 74 8.13 -5.75 7.82
CA LEU A 74 6.97 -4.86 7.91
C LEU A 74 7.14 -3.81 9.00
N ARG A 75 7.81 -4.11 10.11
CA ARG A 75 8.08 -3.15 11.18
C ARG A 75 8.98 -2.01 10.69
N VAL A 76 10.11 -2.35 10.07
CA VAL A 76 11.06 -1.37 9.50
C VAL A 76 10.39 -0.51 8.43
N ARG A 77 9.67 -1.14 7.48
CA ARG A 77 8.92 -0.40 6.44
C ARG A 77 7.85 0.51 7.03
N CYS A 78 7.19 0.09 8.10
CA CYS A 78 6.15 0.91 8.72
C CYS A 78 6.74 2.17 9.36
N TRP A 79 7.94 2.05 9.96
CA TRP A 79 8.66 3.21 10.47
C TRP A 79 8.99 4.21 9.36
N GLU A 80 9.55 3.76 8.24
CA GLU A 80 9.83 4.62 7.07
C GLU A 80 8.56 5.32 6.56
N LEU A 81 7.46 4.56 6.37
CA LEU A 81 6.19 5.08 5.87
C LEU A 81 5.53 6.11 6.81
N ARG A 82 5.87 6.11 8.10
CA ARG A 82 5.37 7.10 9.07
C ARG A 82 6.04 8.46 8.87
N GLN A 83 7.33 8.47 8.55
CA GLN A 83 8.12 9.69 8.32
C GLN A 83 7.73 10.38 7.01
N LEU A 84 7.30 9.61 6.02
CA LEU A 84 6.90 10.13 4.71
C LEU A 84 5.52 10.83 4.75
N ASN A 85 5.33 11.72 3.76
CA ASN A 85 4.07 12.43 3.56
C ASN A 85 2.88 11.49 3.34
N VAL A 86 1.68 11.96 3.70
CA VAL A 86 0.42 11.19 3.65
C VAL A 86 0.17 10.55 2.28
N ILE A 87 0.46 11.29 1.21
CA ILE A 87 0.45 10.82 -0.17
C ILE A 87 1.79 11.21 -0.79
N HIS A 88 2.54 10.23 -1.27
CA HIS A 88 3.80 10.44 -1.97
C HIS A 88 3.97 9.44 -3.11
N ARG A 89 4.76 9.82 -4.12
CA ARG A 89 5.08 8.94 -5.25
C ARG A 89 6.13 7.92 -4.81
N ALA A 90 5.94 6.66 -5.20
CA ALA A 90 6.95 5.62 -5.04
C ALA A 90 7.66 5.37 -6.37
N SER A 91 8.98 5.24 -6.34
CA SER A 91 9.78 4.96 -7.54
C SER A 91 9.51 3.57 -8.11
N ARG A 92 9.28 2.58 -7.24
CA ARG A 92 9.00 1.18 -7.59
C ARG A 92 7.94 0.58 -6.67
N PRO A 93 7.19 -0.45 -7.11
CA PRO A 93 6.25 -1.16 -6.24
C PRO A 93 7.00 -1.86 -5.12
N SER A 94 6.55 -1.71 -3.87
CA SER A 94 7.07 -2.48 -2.72
C SER A 94 6.77 -3.97 -2.86
N ARG A 95 5.75 -4.32 -3.65
CA ARG A 95 5.28 -5.68 -3.91
C ARG A 95 5.09 -5.92 -5.41
N PRO A 96 6.16 -6.25 -6.15
CA PRO A 96 6.08 -6.46 -7.58
C PRO A 96 5.18 -7.64 -7.97
N ASP A 97 5.12 -8.70 -7.15
CA ASP A 97 4.20 -9.84 -7.29
C ASP A 97 2.74 -9.39 -7.39
N LYS A 98 2.32 -8.57 -6.42
CA LYS A 98 0.92 -8.16 -6.29
C LYS A 98 0.57 -7.07 -7.29
N ALA A 99 1.48 -6.14 -7.54
CA ALA A 99 1.29 -5.09 -8.52
C ALA A 99 1.06 -5.69 -9.92
N ARG A 100 1.88 -6.67 -10.34
CA ARG A 100 1.75 -7.32 -11.65
C ARG A 100 0.40 -8.02 -11.81
N ARG A 101 -0.07 -8.73 -10.78
CA ARG A 101 -1.39 -9.38 -10.79
C ARG A 101 -2.55 -8.40 -10.96
N LEU A 102 -2.37 -7.17 -10.50
CA LEU A 102 -3.38 -6.10 -10.59
C LEU A 102 -3.23 -5.23 -11.84
N GLY A 103 -2.33 -5.59 -12.75
CA GLY A 103 -2.18 -4.95 -14.06
C GLY A 103 -1.03 -3.95 -14.17
N TYR A 104 -0.17 -3.83 -13.16
CA TYR A 104 1.05 -3.03 -13.28
C TYR A 104 2.03 -3.67 -14.27
N LYS A 105 2.63 -2.83 -15.12
CA LYS A 105 3.75 -3.19 -16.00
C LYS A 105 4.86 -2.17 -15.80
N ALA A 106 6.10 -2.64 -15.77
CA ALA A 106 7.28 -1.78 -15.66
C ALA A 106 7.61 -1.17 -17.03
N LYS A 107 6.82 -0.17 -17.43
CA LYS A 107 7.04 0.65 -18.62
C LYS A 107 6.60 2.08 -18.34
N GLN A 108 7.01 3.01 -19.18
CA GLN A 108 6.63 4.41 -19.04
C GLN A 108 5.10 4.59 -19.12
N GLY A 109 4.59 5.54 -18.34
CA GLY A 109 3.14 5.81 -18.18
C GLY A 109 2.46 5.06 -17.04
N TYR A 110 3.11 4.10 -16.38
CA TYR A 110 2.65 3.57 -15.09
C TYR A 110 3.32 4.30 -13.93
N VAL A 111 2.53 4.65 -12.92
CA VAL A 111 3.03 5.32 -11.70
C VAL A 111 2.42 4.66 -10.47
N ILE A 112 3.15 4.64 -9.37
CA ILE A 112 2.67 4.14 -8.09
C ILE A 112 2.73 5.25 -7.06
N TYR A 113 1.64 5.41 -6.33
CA TYR A 113 1.57 6.30 -5.18
C TYR A 113 1.30 5.50 -3.92
N ARG A 114 2.00 5.86 -2.84
CA ARG A 114 1.75 5.36 -1.49
C ARG A 114 0.84 6.34 -0.79
N VAL A 115 -0.15 5.80 -0.08
CA VAL A 115 -1.10 6.58 0.70
C VAL A 115 -1.40 5.92 2.03
N ARG A 116 -1.45 6.73 3.10
CA ARG A 116 -1.95 6.28 4.40
C ARG A 116 -3.38 6.74 4.64
N VAL A 117 -4.19 5.85 5.22
CA VAL A 117 -5.58 6.10 5.61
C VAL A 117 -5.76 5.73 7.08
N ARG A 118 -6.33 6.64 7.87
CA ARG A 118 -6.55 6.42 9.30
C ARG A 118 -7.50 5.24 9.52
N ARG A 119 -7.17 4.39 10.48
CA ARG A 119 -7.97 3.25 10.95
C ARG A 119 -9.14 3.73 11.81
N GLY A 120 -10.11 2.85 12.00
CA GLY A 120 -11.27 3.09 12.87
C GLY A 120 -12.57 3.34 12.10
N GLY A 121 -13.62 3.62 12.88
CA GLY A 121 -14.92 4.04 12.36
C GLY A 121 -14.94 5.50 11.92
N ARG A 122 -16.10 5.96 11.47
CA ARG A 122 -16.31 7.38 11.10
C ARG A 122 -17.34 7.96 12.05
N LYS A 123 -16.90 8.84 12.96
CA LYS A 123 -17.81 9.64 13.78
C LYS A 123 -18.71 10.49 12.89
N ARG A 124 -20.00 10.57 13.21
CA ARG A 124 -20.90 11.51 12.52
C ARG A 124 -20.44 12.94 12.77
N PRO A 125 -20.36 13.80 11.74
CA PRO A 125 -20.04 15.21 11.92
C PRO A 125 -21.28 15.94 12.48
N VAL A 126 -21.45 15.90 13.79
CA VAL A 126 -22.50 16.63 14.52
C VAL A 126 -21.88 17.51 15.59
N PRO A 127 -22.24 18.80 15.67
CA PRO A 127 -21.79 19.67 16.77
C PRO A 127 -22.14 19.08 18.12
N LYS A 128 -21.16 19.01 19.04
CA LYS A 128 -21.31 18.48 20.41
C LYS A 128 -21.87 17.06 20.54
N GLY A 129 -22.02 16.30 19.44
CA GLY A 129 -22.71 15.01 19.47
C GLY A 129 -24.24 15.10 19.50
N ALA A 130 -24.81 16.31 19.44
CA ALA A 130 -26.25 16.51 19.46
C ALA A 130 -26.88 16.06 18.13
N THR A 131 -27.81 15.11 18.21
CA THR A 131 -28.56 14.59 17.07
C THR A 131 -30.04 14.78 17.36
N TYR A 132 -30.71 15.60 16.57
CA TYR A 132 -32.14 15.87 16.72
C TYR A 132 -33.00 14.80 16.02
N GLY A 133 -34.25 14.65 16.48
CA GLY A 133 -35.23 13.74 15.89
C GLY A 133 -35.30 12.36 16.55
N LYS A 134 -35.78 11.37 15.80
CA LYS A 134 -36.10 10.03 16.31
C LYS A 134 -34.88 9.32 16.93
N PRO A 135 -35.04 8.56 18.04
CA PRO A 135 -33.95 7.86 18.72
C PRO A 135 -33.08 6.97 17.82
N THR A 136 -33.66 6.34 16.79
CA THR A 136 -32.92 5.52 15.81
C THR A 136 -31.77 6.28 15.11
N ASN A 137 -31.91 7.59 14.94
CA ASN A 137 -30.93 8.44 14.27
C ASN A 137 -29.91 9.04 15.23
N GLN A 138 -29.97 8.78 16.54
CA GLN A 138 -29.11 9.45 17.52
C GLN A 138 -27.68 8.87 17.63
N GLY A 139 -27.37 7.78 16.91
CA GLY A 139 -26.04 7.16 16.92
C GLY A 139 -24.93 8.04 16.31
N VAL A 140 -23.87 8.32 17.08
CA VAL A 140 -22.73 9.15 16.65
C VAL A 140 -21.41 8.38 16.48
N ASN A 141 -21.02 7.57 17.47
CA ASN A 141 -19.66 7.01 17.56
C ASN A 141 -19.48 5.65 16.86
N GLN A 142 -20.46 4.76 16.98
CA GLN A 142 -20.33 3.36 16.52
C GLN A 142 -20.61 3.16 15.02
N LEU A 143 -20.77 4.26 14.27
CA LEU A 143 -21.03 4.22 12.83
C LEU A 143 -19.83 3.68 12.04
N LYS A 144 -20.13 2.79 11.09
CA LYS A 144 -19.15 2.23 10.17
C LYS A 144 -19.29 2.89 8.80
N TYR A 145 -18.17 3.23 8.19
CA TYR A 145 -18.20 3.83 6.86
C TYR A 145 -18.58 2.78 5.80
N GLN A 146 -19.48 3.13 4.89
CA GLN A 146 -20.00 2.20 3.87
C GLN A 146 -18.93 1.71 2.91
N ARG A 147 -17.88 2.49 2.67
CA ARG A 147 -16.76 2.11 1.79
C ARG A 147 -15.57 1.61 2.58
N SER A 148 -14.84 0.67 2.00
CA SER A 148 -13.57 0.21 2.58
C SER A 148 -12.51 1.33 2.61
N LEU A 149 -11.58 1.25 3.58
CA LEU A 149 -10.43 2.16 3.68
C LEU A 149 -9.58 2.20 2.40
N LYS A 150 -9.49 1.06 1.70
CA LYS A 150 -8.79 0.94 0.41
C LYS A 150 -9.46 1.77 -0.70
N SER A 151 -10.79 1.88 -0.69
CA SER A 151 -11.50 2.75 -1.66
C SER A 151 -11.28 4.22 -1.34
N THR A 152 -11.21 4.59 -0.06
CA THR A 152 -10.84 5.95 0.37
C THR A 152 -9.39 6.28 0.00
N ALA A 153 -8.47 5.32 0.06
CA ALA A 153 -7.11 5.47 -0.42
C ALA A 153 -7.06 5.79 -1.93
N GLU A 154 -7.78 5.01 -2.73
CA GLU A 154 -7.89 5.22 -4.19
C GLU A 154 -8.43 6.62 -4.51
N GLU A 155 -9.50 7.06 -3.84
CA GLU A 155 -10.10 8.37 -4.07
C GLU A 155 -9.19 9.53 -3.64
N ARG A 156 -8.50 9.42 -2.49
CA ARG A 156 -7.54 10.44 -2.04
C ARG A 156 -6.43 10.65 -3.07
N VAL A 157 -5.90 9.56 -3.62
CA VAL A 157 -4.86 9.63 -4.66
C VAL A 157 -5.42 10.14 -5.98
N GLY A 158 -6.61 9.68 -6.39
CA GLY A 158 -7.27 10.14 -7.61
C GLY A 158 -7.57 11.65 -7.60
N ARG A 159 -7.94 12.21 -6.45
CA ARG A 159 -8.10 13.66 -6.28
C ARG A 159 -6.78 14.43 -6.36
N ARG A 160 -5.71 13.91 -5.73
CA ARG A 160 -4.38 14.54 -5.77
C ARG A 160 -3.74 14.46 -7.16
N CYS A 161 -3.98 13.37 -7.90
CA CYS A 161 -3.42 13.11 -9.22
C CYS A 161 -4.54 13.12 -10.28
N ALA A 162 -5.26 14.24 -10.42
CA ALA A 162 -6.48 14.31 -11.23
C ALA A 162 -6.28 13.96 -12.71
N ASN A 163 -5.09 14.24 -13.26
CA ASN A 163 -4.75 13.95 -14.66
C ASN A 163 -4.47 12.46 -14.92
N LEU A 164 -4.18 11.70 -13.87
CA LEU A 164 -3.92 10.26 -13.96
C LEU A 164 -5.20 9.44 -13.80
N ARG A 165 -5.14 8.16 -14.20
CA ARG A 165 -6.24 7.20 -14.07
C ARG A 165 -5.88 6.14 -13.04
N VAL A 166 -6.70 5.99 -12.01
CA VAL A 166 -6.56 4.91 -11.04
C VAL A 166 -6.91 3.58 -11.70
N LEU A 167 -5.94 2.66 -11.75
CA LEU A 167 -6.15 1.31 -12.27
C LEU A 167 -6.68 0.39 -11.16
N ASN A 168 -5.88 0.22 -10.11
CA ASN A 168 -6.19 -0.62 -8.96
C ASN A 168 -5.30 -0.22 -7.77
N SER A 169 -5.47 -0.88 -6.62
CA SER A 169 -4.60 -0.67 -5.46
C SER A 169 -4.39 -1.96 -4.67
N TYR A 170 -3.41 -1.96 -3.77
CA TYR A 170 -3.15 -3.09 -2.86
C TYR A 170 -2.61 -2.62 -1.50
N TRP A 171 -2.80 -3.47 -0.50
CA TRP A 171 -2.30 -3.24 0.85
C TRP A 171 -0.79 -3.51 0.91
N ILE A 172 -0.06 -2.63 1.59
CA ILE A 172 1.38 -2.79 1.82
C ILE A 172 1.71 -3.00 3.29
N ASN A 173 1.06 -2.28 4.20
CA ASN A 173 1.39 -2.30 5.62
C ASN A 173 0.26 -1.73 6.49
N GLN A 174 0.33 -1.93 7.81
CA GLN A 174 -0.55 -1.29 8.78
C GLN A 174 0.15 -1.09 10.14
N ASP A 175 -0.17 0.00 10.82
CA ASP A 175 0.13 0.21 12.25
C ASP A 175 -1.19 0.34 13.04
N SER A 176 -1.13 0.71 14.32
CA SER A 176 -2.32 0.90 15.17
C SER A 176 -3.28 1.98 14.63
N THR A 177 -2.75 3.04 14.00
CA THR A 177 -3.48 4.27 13.66
C THR A 177 -3.83 4.36 12.18
N TYR A 178 -3.04 3.75 11.29
CA TYR A 178 -3.09 3.89 9.84
C TYR A 178 -2.98 2.54 9.12
N LYS A 179 -3.59 2.48 7.94
CA LYS A 179 -3.32 1.46 6.92
C LYS A 179 -2.69 2.12 5.71
N TYR A 180 -1.70 1.45 5.16
CA TYR A 180 -0.93 1.92 4.02
C TYR A 180 -1.31 1.11 2.77
N TYR A 181 -1.48 1.83 1.66
CA TYR A 181 -1.82 1.25 0.37
C TYR A 181 -0.91 1.81 -0.72
N GLU A 182 -0.62 0.98 -1.71
CA GLU A 182 -0.06 1.42 -2.99
C GLU A 182 -1.18 1.44 -4.03
N VAL A 183 -1.35 2.58 -4.68
CA VAL A 183 -2.32 2.81 -5.75
C VAL A 183 -1.55 2.84 -7.07
N ILE A 184 -1.98 2.00 -8.01
CA ILE A 184 -1.44 1.94 -9.37
C ILE A 184 -2.21 2.94 -10.20
N LEU A 185 -1.50 3.91 -10.77
CA LEU A 185 -2.02 4.89 -11.69
C LEU A 185 -1.42 4.71 -13.08
N VAL A 186 -2.17 5.17 -14.07
CA VAL A 186 -1.79 5.17 -15.47
C VAL A 186 -1.96 6.59 -16.01
N ASP A 187 -0.96 7.06 -16.75
CA ASP A 187 -1.03 8.31 -17.50
C ASP A 187 -1.70 8.08 -18.87
N PRO A 188 -2.91 8.62 -19.11
CA PRO A 188 -3.61 8.44 -20.38
C PRO A 188 -3.00 9.25 -21.54
N GLN A 189 -2.15 10.26 -21.26
CA GLN A 189 -1.51 11.08 -22.29
C GLN A 189 -0.22 10.44 -22.82
N HIS A 190 0.36 9.49 -22.08
CA HIS A 190 1.62 8.86 -22.46
C HIS A 190 1.50 7.92 -23.68
N LYS A 191 2.38 8.10 -24.67
CA LYS A 191 2.40 7.31 -25.94
C LYS A 191 2.43 5.80 -25.69
N ALA A 192 3.26 5.33 -24.75
CA ALA A 192 3.38 3.91 -24.41
C ALA A 192 2.11 3.27 -23.80
N ILE A 193 1.18 4.08 -23.30
CA ILE A 193 -0.13 3.62 -22.81
C ILE A 193 -1.13 3.62 -23.96
N ARG A 194 -1.16 4.71 -24.74
CA ARG A 194 -2.08 4.85 -25.88
C ARG A 194 -1.86 3.80 -26.96
N LYS A 195 -0.60 3.44 -27.24
CA LYS A 195 -0.23 2.43 -28.24
C LYS A 195 -0.45 0.99 -27.78
N ASP A 196 -0.55 0.71 -26.47
CA ASP A 196 -0.68 -0.67 -25.98
C ASP A 196 -2.15 -1.11 -25.95
N PRO A 197 -2.56 -2.07 -26.81
CA PRO A 197 -3.95 -2.52 -26.91
C PRO A 197 -4.49 -3.18 -25.63
N ARG A 198 -3.62 -3.61 -24.70
CA ARG A 198 -4.05 -4.26 -23.45
C ARG A 198 -4.57 -3.29 -22.40
N ILE A 199 -4.12 -2.02 -22.45
CA ILE A 199 -4.45 -1.00 -21.45
C ILE A 199 -5.10 0.25 -22.06
N ASN A 200 -5.01 0.46 -23.37
CA ASN A 200 -5.52 1.64 -24.07
C ASN A 200 -6.99 1.97 -23.73
N TRP A 201 -7.82 0.97 -23.38
CA TRP A 201 -9.18 1.17 -22.92
C TRP A 201 -9.28 2.24 -21.82
N ILE A 202 -8.31 2.33 -20.90
CA ILE A 202 -8.34 3.29 -19.78
C ILE A 202 -8.22 4.76 -20.22
N VAL A 203 -7.75 4.99 -21.45
CA VAL A 203 -7.57 6.33 -22.03
C VAL A 203 -8.91 6.96 -22.39
N ASN A 204 -9.93 6.14 -22.71
CA ASN A 204 -11.24 6.64 -23.13
C ASN A 204 -11.88 7.52 -22.04
N PRO A 205 -12.59 8.60 -22.44
CA PRO A 205 -13.16 9.58 -21.50
C PRO A 205 -14.14 8.96 -20.49
N VAL A 206 -14.81 7.87 -20.86
CA VAL A 206 -15.73 7.12 -19.97
C VAL A 206 -15.03 6.54 -18.73
N HIS A 207 -13.70 6.44 -18.72
CA HIS A 207 -12.88 5.93 -17.62
C HIS A 207 -12.26 7.04 -16.75
N LYS A 208 -12.69 8.30 -16.89
CA LYS A 208 -12.38 9.38 -15.95
C LYS A 208 -12.88 9.06 -14.53
N HIS A 209 -12.08 9.34 -13.50
CA HIS A 209 -12.43 9.20 -12.08
C HIS A 209 -13.21 7.92 -11.72
N ARG A 210 -12.69 6.76 -12.12
CA ARG A 210 -13.29 5.44 -11.82
C ARG A 210 -13.35 5.16 -10.32
N GLU A 211 -12.37 5.65 -9.57
CA GLU A 211 -12.28 5.58 -8.11
C GLU A 211 -13.46 6.29 -7.43
N SER A 212 -13.83 7.48 -7.89
CA SER A 212 -14.96 8.26 -7.35
C SER A 212 -16.31 7.59 -7.64
N ARG A 213 -16.42 6.92 -8.79
CA ARG A 213 -17.62 6.16 -9.20
C ARG A 213 -17.67 4.72 -8.65
N GLY A 214 -16.64 4.30 -7.91
CA GLY A 214 -16.56 2.96 -7.35
C GLY A 214 -16.46 1.85 -8.40
N LEU A 215 -15.78 2.11 -9.53
CA LEU A 215 -15.59 1.16 -10.63
C LEU A 215 -14.24 0.40 -10.56
N THR A 216 -13.41 0.71 -9.57
CA THR A 216 -12.23 -0.09 -9.22
C THR A 216 -12.65 -1.44 -8.62
N ALA A 217 -11.74 -2.41 -8.57
CA ALA A 217 -12.03 -3.72 -7.96
C ALA A 217 -12.52 -3.57 -6.50
N THR A 218 -11.93 -2.64 -5.76
CA THR A 218 -12.31 -2.32 -4.39
C THR A 218 -13.71 -1.70 -4.32
N GLY A 219 -14.01 -0.74 -5.19
CA GLY A 219 -15.32 -0.09 -5.26
C GLY A 219 -16.45 -1.06 -5.64
N LYS A 220 -16.21 -1.91 -6.65
CA LYS A 220 -17.17 -2.95 -7.07
C LYS A 220 -17.50 -3.92 -5.93
N LYS A 221 -16.49 -4.36 -5.17
CA LYS A 221 -16.68 -5.21 -3.98
C LYS A 221 -17.53 -4.50 -2.92
N SER A 222 -17.24 -3.24 -2.63
CA SER A 222 -17.98 -2.45 -1.63
C SER A 222 -19.45 -2.22 -2.02
N ARG A 223 -19.75 -2.16 -3.31
CA ARG A 223 -21.11 -2.00 -3.85
C ARG A 223 -21.93 -3.30 -3.86
N GLY A 224 -21.31 -4.44 -3.49
CA GLY A 224 -21.96 -5.75 -3.58
C GLY A 224 -22.29 -6.14 -5.02
N LEU A 225 -21.43 -5.78 -5.99
CA LEU A 225 -21.62 -6.19 -7.38
C LEU A 225 -21.06 -7.60 -7.58
N ASN A 226 -21.95 -8.58 -7.64
CA ASN A 226 -21.59 -9.98 -7.89
C ASN A 226 -22.79 -10.73 -8.50
N LYS A 227 -22.64 -12.04 -8.74
CA LYS A 227 -23.64 -12.93 -9.33
C LYS A 227 -24.28 -13.84 -8.27
N GLY A 228 -25.52 -14.28 -8.53
CA GLY A 228 -26.27 -15.20 -7.67
C GLY A 228 -27.39 -14.54 -6.85
N HIS A 229 -28.21 -15.36 -6.19
CA HIS A 229 -29.43 -14.94 -5.48
C HIS A 229 -29.19 -13.85 -4.42
N ARG A 230 -28.03 -13.86 -3.75
CA ARG A 230 -27.65 -12.85 -2.74
C ARG A 230 -27.46 -11.43 -3.31
N TYR A 231 -27.41 -11.27 -4.62
CA TYR A 231 -27.08 -10.00 -5.30
C TYR A 231 -28.22 -9.47 -6.18
N ASN A 232 -29.43 -10.04 -6.08
CA ASN A 232 -30.59 -9.62 -6.88
C ASN A 232 -30.87 -8.12 -6.74
N ASN A 233 -30.74 -7.58 -5.53
CA ASN A 233 -30.99 -6.16 -5.24
C ASN A 233 -29.77 -5.24 -5.47
N THR A 234 -28.61 -5.77 -5.88
CA THR A 234 -27.37 -4.98 -6.04
C THR A 234 -26.70 -5.11 -7.40
N LYS A 235 -27.00 -6.15 -8.20
CA LYS A 235 -26.33 -6.47 -9.48
C LYS A 235 -26.20 -5.31 -10.46
N ALA A 236 -27.27 -4.53 -10.67
CA ALA A 236 -27.28 -3.34 -11.54
C ALA A 236 -26.99 -2.03 -10.77
N GLY A 237 -26.80 -2.11 -9.45
CA GLY A 237 -26.70 -0.99 -8.52
C GLY A 237 -27.94 -0.87 -7.64
N ARG A 238 -27.73 -0.83 -6.31
CA ARG A 238 -28.81 -0.83 -5.30
C ARG A 238 -29.92 0.19 -5.58
N ARG A 239 -29.56 1.44 -5.87
CA ARG A 239 -30.53 2.52 -6.13
C ARG A 239 -31.28 2.33 -7.46
N HIS A 240 -30.60 1.82 -8.48
CA HIS A 240 -31.22 1.54 -9.79
C HIS A 240 -32.25 0.41 -9.67
N THR A 241 -31.89 -0.69 -9.00
CA THR A 241 -32.82 -1.81 -8.78
C THR A 241 -34.02 -1.38 -7.93
N TRP A 242 -33.78 -0.62 -6.86
CA TRP A 242 -34.86 -0.09 -6.02
C TRP A 242 -35.81 0.80 -6.84
N LYS A 243 -35.28 1.73 -7.65
CA LYS A 243 -36.12 2.59 -8.51
C LYS A 243 -37.00 1.75 -9.42
N ARG A 244 -36.44 0.78 -10.15
CA ARG A 244 -37.20 -0.11 -11.04
C ARG A 244 -38.35 -0.84 -10.32
N GLN A 245 -38.13 -1.32 -9.10
CA GLN A 245 -39.15 -2.04 -8.32
C GLN A 245 -40.24 -1.14 -7.76
N ASN A 246 -39.96 0.15 -7.56
CA ASN A 246 -40.89 1.11 -6.97
C ASN A 246 -41.49 2.08 -8.01
N THR A 247 -41.09 1.96 -9.28
CA THR A 247 -41.70 2.72 -10.37
C THR A 247 -43.04 2.09 -10.74
N LEU A 248 -44.12 2.87 -10.63
CA LEU A 248 -45.44 2.48 -11.15
C LEU A 248 -45.39 2.40 -12.68
N SER A 249 -45.71 1.23 -13.23
CA SER A 249 -45.77 1.01 -14.68
C SER A 249 -47.21 1.18 -15.16
N LEU A 250 -47.48 2.27 -15.89
CA LEU A 250 -48.78 2.54 -16.50
C LEU A 250 -48.69 2.29 -18.00
N TRP A 251 -49.18 1.13 -18.44
CA TRP A 251 -49.28 0.78 -19.84
C TRP A 251 -50.47 1.49 -20.49
N ARG A 252 -50.36 1.77 -21.80
CA ARG A 252 -51.40 2.44 -22.58
C ARG A 252 -52.71 1.64 -22.61
N TYR A 253 -52.57 0.32 -22.69
CA TYR A 253 -53.66 -0.65 -22.58
C TYR A 253 -53.29 -1.60 -21.44
N ARG A 254 -54.26 -1.95 -20.60
CA ARG A 254 -54.09 -2.83 -19.45
C ARG A 254 -54.64 -4.21 -19.75
#